data_AF-A0A4Y2KWL0-F1
#
_entry.id   AF-A0A4Y2KWL0-F1
#
_cell.length_a   1.000
_cell.length_b   1.000
_cell.length_c   1.000
_cell.angle_alpha   90.00
_cell.angle_beta   90.00
_cell.angle_gamma   90.00
#
_symmetry.space_group_name_H-M   'P 1'
#
loop_
_entity.id
_entity.type
_entity.pdbx_description
1 polymer ?
#
loop_
_entity_poly.entity_id
_entity_poly.type
_entity_poly.pdbx_seq_one_letter_code
_entity_poly.pdbx_strand_id
1 'polypeptide(L)'
;MFEVWQTWKNGVTGRKIYNIKPSVILRPANWITEDIIFFSQHGPFPAYLKMFHLSDSEYCSCGGIGTALHYATECIFTVSWHMRKPVPNF
;
A
#
# COMPACT_ATOMS: atom_id res chain seq x y z
N MET A 1 10.11 22.55 11.02
CA MET A 1 8.72 22.25 10.60
C MET A 1 8.62 21.21 9.47
N PHE A 2 9.72 20.75 8.84
CA PHE A 2 9.70 19.72 7.78
C PHE A 2 10.08 18.30 8.26
N GLU A 3 10.79 18.20 9.39
CA GLU A 3 11.29 16.92 9.92
C GLU A 3 10.19 16.01 10.51
N VAL A 4 9.11 16.60 11.04
CA VAL A 4 8.00 15.86 11.65
C VAL A 4 7.22 15.04 10.62
N TRP A 5 7.17 15.48 9.36
CA TRP A 5 6.48 14.73 8.30
C TRP A 5 7.30 13.55 7.76
N GLN A 6 8.62 13.54 7.99
CA GLN A 6 9.54 12.48 7.60
C GLN A 6 9.63 11.33 8.64
N THR A 7 9.00 11.48 9.81
CA THR A 7 8.93 10.41 10.83
C THR A 7 7.86 9.36 10.52
N TRP A 8 7.94 8.73 9.33
CA TRP A 8 7.12 7.57 8.97
C TRP A 8 7.36 6.38 9.91
N LYS A 9 8.50 6.37 10.61
CA LYS A 9 8.88 5.39 11.64
C LYS A 9 7.90 5.30 12.81
N ASN A 10 7.18 6.39 13.10
CA ASN A 10 6.34 6.51 14.30
C ASN A 10 4.84 6.39 14.01
N GLY A 11 4.41 6.52 12.76
CA GLY A 11 2.99 6.36 12.37
C GLY A 11 2.64 4.91 12.08
N VAL A 12 1.49 4.42 12.56
CA VAL A 12 1.05 3.03 12.35
C VAL A 12 0.87 2.71 10.85
N THR A 13 0.32 3.65 10.08
CA THR A 13 0.13 3.54 8.62
C THR A 13 1.45 3.81 7.86
N GLY A 14 2.23 4.80 8.30
CA GLY A 14 3.52 5.15 7.69
C GLY A 14 4.58 4.06 7.85
N ARG A 15 4.56 3.32 8.97
CA ARG A 15 5.50 2.22 9.26
C ARG A 15 5.30 1.04 8.30
N LYS A 16 4.07 0.72 7.90
CA LYS A 16 3.79 -0.33 6.91
C LYS A 16 4.37 0.01 5.54
N ILE A 17 4.22 1.26 5.10
CA ILE A 17 4.77 1.73 3.82
C ILE A 17 6.30 1.81 3.88
N TYR A 18 6.87 2.29 4.99
CA TYR A 18 8.31 2.28 5.23
C TYR A 18 8.91 0.87 5.14
N ASN A 19 8.20 -0.14 5.65
CA ASN A 19 8.60 -1.54 5.55
C ASN A 19 8.51 -2.12 4.13
N ILE A 20 7.88 -1.43 3.16
CA ILE A 20 7.78 -1.86 1.75
C ILE A 20 8.77 -1.04 0.90
N LYS A 21 8.84 0.28 1.14
CA LYS A 21 9.74 1.22 0.48
C LYS A 21 10.42 2.10 1.54
N PRO A 22 11.63 1.74 2.00
CA PRO A 22 12.28 2.41 3.14
C PRO A 22 12.86 3.80 2.79
N SER A 23 12.98 4.12 1.50
CA SER A 23 13.55 5.38 1.02
C SER A 23 12.45 6.37 0.62
N VAL A 24 12.29 7.41 1.44
CA VAL A 24 11.62 8.65 1.02
C VAL A 24 12.60 9.40 0.13
N ILE A 25 12.44 9.28 -1.18
CA ILE A 25 13.32 9.96 -2.14
C ILE A 25 12.87 11.43 -2.23
N LEU A 26 13.76 12.36 -1.86
CA LEU A 26 13.53 13.80 -1.91
C LEU A 26 13.49 14.37 -3.34
N ARG A 27 13.96 13.60 -4.32
CA ARG A 27 13.79 13.86 -5.75
C ARG A 27 12.50 13.18 -6.22
N PRO A 28 11.78 13.73 -7.22
CA PRO A 28 10.69 12.99 -7.85
C PRO A 28 11.27 11.67 -8.35
N ALA A 29 10.99 10.57 -7.65
CA ALA A 29 11.21 9.26 -8.22
C ALA A 29 10.31 9.18 -9.46
N ASN A 30 10.71 8.42 -10.47
CA ASN A 30 9.82 8.05 -11.56
C ASN A 30 8.76 7.11 -10.96
N TRP A 31 7.81 7.65 -10.20
CA TRP A 31 6.71 6.90 -9.63
C TRP A 31 5.90 6.39 -10.81
N ILE A 32 5.92 5.08 -11.01
CA ILE A 32 4.98 4.46 -11.93
C ILE A 32 3.57 4.64 -11.38
N THR A 33 2.59 4.81 -12.25
CA THR A 33 1.20 5.09 -11.87
C THR A 33 0.65 4.04 -10.91
N GLU A 34 1.08 2.79 -11.08
CA GLU A 34 0.74 1.64 -10.23
C GLU A 34 1.21 1.82 -8.79
N ASP A 35 2.41 2.36 -8.55
CA ASP A 35 2.91 2.64 -7.21
C ASP A 35 2.06 3.71 -6.52
N ILE A 36 1.69 4.76 -7.26
CA ILE A 36 0.89 5.87 -6.71
C ILE A 36 -0.49 5.37 -6.30
N ILE A 37 -1.18 4.63 -7.19
CA ILE A 37 -2.47 4.00 -6.93
C ILE A 37 -2.37 3.08 -5.71
N PHE A 38 -1.33 2.25 -5.65
CA PHE A 38 -1.08 1.33 -4.55
C PHE A 38 -0.86 2.02 -3.19
N PHE A 39 0.09 2.96 -3.10
CA PHE A 39 0.46 3.60 -1.83
C PHE A 39 -0.60 4.54 -1.30
N SER A 40 -1.37 5.17 -2.20
CA SER A 40 -2.49 6.00 -1.81
C SER A 40 -3.74 5.20 -1.45
N GLN A 41 -3.73 3.87 -1.70
CA GLN A 41 -4.88 2.98 -1.60
C GLN A 41 -6.06 3.40 -2.51
N HIS A 42 -5.85 4.35 -3.43
CA HIS A 42 -6.83 4.71 -4.45
C HIS A 42 -6.89 3.61 -5.52
N GLY A 43 -8.02 3.48 -6.20
CA GLY A 43 -8.18 2.57 -7.34
C GLY A 43 -9.28 1.53 -7.16
N PRO A 44 -9.29 0.46 -7.97
CA PRO A 44 -10.37 -0.52 -8.01
C PRO A 44 -10.29 -1.53 -6.85
N PHE A 45 -10.01 -1.06 -5.65
CA PHE A 45 -9.93 -1.88 -4.44
C PHE A 45 -11.29 -1.90 -3.74
N PRO A 46 -11.88 -3.07 -3.42
CA PRO A 46 -13.19 -3.15 -2.78
C PRO A 46 -13.34 -2.26 -1.54
N ALA A 47 -12.33 -2.22 -0.67
CA ALA A 47 -12.34 -1.37 0.52
C ALA A 47 -12.39 0.13 0.17
N TYR A 48 -11.65 0.55 -0.86
CA TYR A 48 -11.66 1.92 -1.34
C TYR A 48 -13.00 2.30 -1.97
N LEU A 49 -13.56 1.45 -2.82
CA LEU A 49 -14.87 1.68 -3.46
C LEU A 49 -16.01 1.74 -2.43
N LYS A 50 -15.94 0.92 -1.37
CA LYS A 50 -16.92 0.93 -0.26
C LYS A 50 -16.95 2.27 0.47
N MET A 51 -15.80 2.94 0.66
CA MET A 51 -15.72 4.26 1.30
C MET A 51 -16.50 5.34 0.54
N PHE A 52 -16.60 5.24 -0.78
CA PHE A 52 -17.35 6.17 -1.62
C PHE A 52 -18.75 5.68 -1.97
N HIS A 53 -19.22 4.62 -1.30
CA HIS A 53 -20.51 3.99 -1.60
C HIS A 53 -20.65 3.51 -3.05
N LEU A 54 -19.54 3.20 -3.72
CA LEU A 54 -19.49 2.67 -5.09
C LEU A 54 -19.51 1.14 -5.14
N SER A 55 -19.35 0.48 -3.99
CA SER A 55 -19.43 -0.97 -3.82
C SER A 55 -20.21 -1.32 -2.56
N ASP A 56 -20.94 -2.43 -2.60
CA ASP A 56 -21.64 -2.96 -1.43
C ASP A 56 -20.75 -3.79 -0.50
N SER A 57 -19.59 -4.25 -0.99
CA SER A 57 -18.65 -5.09 -0.24
C SER A 57 -17.24 -4.48 -0.21
N GLU A 58 -16.59 -4.57 0.94
CA GLU A 58 -15.16 -4.28 1.09
C GLU A 58 -14.27 -5.52 0.95
N TYR A 59 -14.87 -6.70 0.73
CA TYR A 59 -14.14 -7.96 0.71
C TYR A 59 -13.57 -8.31 -0.67
N CYS A 60 -12.37 -8.86 -0.68
CA CYS A 60 -11.78 -9.57 -1.81
C CYS A 60 -12.49 -10.92 -1.99
N SER A 61 -12.47 -11.47 -3.21
CA SER A 61 -12.99 -12.80 -3.52
C SER A 61 -12.33 -13.92 -2.71
N CYS A 62 -11.15 -13.69 -2.11
CA CYS A 62 -10.50 -14.66 -1.22
C CYS A 62 -10.95 -14.55 0.25
N GLY A 63 -11.89 -13.65 0.57
CA GLY A 63 -12.47 -13.48 1.90
C GLY A 63 -11.75 -12.48 2.81
N GLY A 64 -10.58 -11.96 2.41
CA GLY A 64 -9.90 -10.86 3.11
C GLY A 64 -10.48 -9.49 2.77
N ILE A 65 -10.12 -8.45 3.53
CA ILE A 65 -10.49 -7.07 3.18
C ILE A 65 -9.71 -6.66 1.94
N GLY A 66 -10.42 -6.26 0.88
CA GLY A 66 -9.87 -5.88 -0.42
C GLY A 66 -9.17 -4.53 -0.42
N THR A 67 -8.17 -4.34 0.44
CA THR A 67 -7.25 -3.20 0.43
C THR A 67 -6.10 -3.44 -0.56
N ALA A 68 -5.44 -2.37 -1.01
CA ALA A 68 -4.23 -2.49 -1.82
C ALA A 68 -3.19 -3.40 -1.14
N LEU A 69 -2.94 -3.17 0.15
CA LEU A 69 -1.98 -3.95 0.94
C LEU A 69 -2.29 -5.46 0.91
N HIS A 70 -3.55 -5.82 1.11
CA HIS A 70 -3.99 -7.21 1.05
C HIS A 70 -3.62 -7.88 -0.29
N TYR A 71 -3.85 -7.19 -1.42
CA TYR A 71 -3.45 -7.69 -2.74
C TYR A 71 -1.93 -7.79 -2.92
N ALA A 72 -1.13 -6.93 -2.29
CA ALA A 72 0.33 -7.00 -2.43
C ALA A 72 1.02 -8.01 -1.51
N THR A 73 0.36 -8.50 -0.45
CA THR A 73 1.06 -9.35 0.55
C THR A 73 0.32 -10.62 0.96
N GLU A 74 -0.99 -10.72 0.74
CA GLU A 74 -1.82 -11.75 1.39
C GLU A 74 -2.77 -12.48 0.41
N CYS A 75 -3.28 -11.79 -0.60
CA CYS A 75 -4.30 -12.35 -1.48
C CYS A 75 -3.74 -13.53 -2.30
N ILE A 76 -4.41 -14.67 -2.23
CA ILE A 76 -4.01 -15.91 -2.91
C ILE A 76 -4.04 -15.77 -4.44
N PHE A 77 -4.85 -14.86 -4.96
CA PHE A 77 -5.01 -14.65 -6.41
C PHE A 77 -3.91 -13.77 -7.00
N THR A 78 -3.13 -13.09 -6.17
CA THR A 78 -2.06 -12.17 -6.62
C THR A 78 -0.68 -12.59 -6.12
N VAL A 79 -0.50 -13.85 -5.73
CA VAL A 79 0.76 -14.39 -5.19
C VAL A 79 1.95 -14.12 -6.11
N SER A 80 1.78 -14.21 -7.44
CA SER A 80 2.85 -13.92 -8.40
C SER A 80 3.29 -12.46 -8.42
N TRP A 81 2.47 -11.56 -7.90
CA TRP A 81 2.67 -10.10 -7.85
C TRP A 81 2.92 -9.58 -6.44
N HIS A 82 3.06 -10.48 -5.45
CA HIS A 82 3.32 -10.05 -4.08
C HIS A 82 4.62 -9.27 -4.01
N MET A 83 4.56 -8.12 -3.34
CA MET A 83 5.75 -7.34 -3.07
C MET A 83 6.65 -8.15 -2.14
N ARG A 84 7.88 -8.40 -2.58
CA ARG A 84 8.88 -9.03 -1.72
C ARG A 84 9.16 -8.08 -0.56
N LYS A 85 9.24 -8.64 0.66
CA LYS A 85 9.75 -7.88 1.80
C LYS A 85 11.14 -7.34 1.41
N PRO A 86 11.44 -6.05 1.64
CA PRO A 86 12.76 -5.54 1.39
C PRO A 86 13.77 -6.36 2.19
N VAL A 87 14.86 -6.74 1.53
CA VAL A 87 15.96 -7.45 2.18
C VAL A 87 16.49 -6.52 3.27
N PRO A 88 16.70 -7.00 4.51
CA PRO A 88 17.36 -6.21 5.53
C PRO A 88 18.70 -5.75 4.96
N ASN A 89 18.89 -4.44 4.83
CA ASN A 89 20.21 -3.89 4.58
C ASN A 89 21.01 -4.14 5.86
N PHE A 90 21.87 -5.16 5.86
CA PHE A 90 22.86 -5.37 6.90
C PHE A 90 23.90 -4.25 6.91
#